data_AF-A0A6A4QAR1-F1
#
_entry.id   AF-A0A6A4QAR1-F1
#
_cell.length_a   1.000
_cell.length_b   1.000
_cell.length_c   1.000
_cell.angle_alpha   90.00
_cell.angle_beta   90.00
_cell.angle_gamma   90.00
#
_symmetry.space_group_name_H-M   'P 1'
#
loop_
_entity.id
_entity.type
_entity.pdbx_description
1 polymer ?
#
loop_
_entity_poly.entity_id
_entity_poly.type
_entity_poly.pdbx_seq_one_letter_code
_entity_poly.pdbx_strand_id
1 'polypeptide(L)'
;MQYISVYGVAAGYCLSASLLSIINKWAVMKFPYPGALTALQYFTSAAGVFLCGWFKLVEHDSLNLLTMWRFLPAAIIFYLSLFTNSELLLHANVDTFIVFRSVVPIFVAVGETLFLHQPWPSVKTWASLTTIFAGSVLYVITDYQFTFMAYSWALAYLVSMTIDFVYIKHVVMTIGLNTWGLVLYNNLEALMLFPLELLIMGELKKIRHEISDETDWYTFQVVFPVGLSCLFGLSISFFGFSCRKAISATGFTVLGIVNKLLTVVINLVVWDKHSTWVGTVGLLICMLGGIMYQQSTSKPKVANEAAAQGNEEERLKLLEMKANPMTNIDDNEVNESREQN
;
A
#
# COMPACT_ATOMS: atom_id res chain seq x y z
N MET A 1 19.49 -7.19 0.47
CA MET A 1 18.26 -7.96 0.13
C MET A 1 16.96 -7.36 0.68
N GLN A 2 16.91 -6.80 1.91
CA GLN A 2 15.66 -6.24 2.47
C GLN A 2 15.00 -5.14 1.61
N TYR A 3 15.75 -4.19 1.03
CA TYR A 3 15.16 -3.15 0.16
C TYR A 3 14.57 -3.69 -1.15
N ILE A 4 15.20 -4.70 -1.75
CA ILE A 4 14.70 -5.36 -2.97
C ILE A 4 13.35 -6.05 -2.68
N SER A 5 13.18 -6.57 -1.46
CA SER A 5 11.90 -7.13 -1.01
C SER A 5 10.80 -6.07 -0.85
N VAL A 6 11.09 -4.90 -0.28
CA VAL A 6 10.09 -3.83 -0.09
C VAL A 6 9.61 -3.25 -1.43
N TYR A 7 10.54 -2.97 -2.35
CA TYR A 7 10.17 -2.47 -3.68
C TYR A 7 9.39 -3.50 -4.50
N GLY A 8 9.77 -4.77 -4.44
CA GLY A 8 9.03 -5.85 -5.10
C GLY A 8 7.59 -6.00 -4.57
N VAL A 9 7.42 -5.92 -3.24
CA VAL A 9 6.10 -5.96 -2.60
C VAL A 9 5.25 -4.74 -2.95
N ALA A 10 5.84 -3.54 -2.97
CA ALA A 10 5.15 -2.32 -3.39
C ALA A 10 4.73 -2.37 -4.87
N ALA A 11 5.62 -2.82 -5.76
CA ALA A 11 5.31 -3.00 -7.18
C ALA A 11 4.20 -4.04 -7.38
N GLY A 12 4.27 -5.17 -6.66
CA GLY A 12 3.23 -6.20 -6.67
C GLY A 12 1.88 -5.67 -6.22
N TYR A 13 1.84 -4.82 -5.18
CA TYR A 13 0.63 -4.15 -4.74
C TYR A 13 0.08 -3.19 -5.81
N CYS A 14 0.91 -2.33 -6.38
CA CYS A 14 0.51 -1.38 -7.42
C CYS A 14 -0.05 -2.08 -8.66
N LEU A 15 0.65 -3.10 -9.16
CA LEU A 15 0.22 -3.91 -10.30
C LEU A 15 -1.11 -4.60 -10.01
N SER A 16 -1.22 -5.24 -8.84
CA SER A 16 -2.45 -5.93 -8.44
C SER A 16 -3.63 -4.97 -8.32
N ALA A 17 -3.44 -3.80 -7.70
CA ALA A 17 -4.49 -2.81 -7.52
C ALA A 17 -4.98 -2.19 -8.84
N SER A 18 -4.06 -1.92 -9.77
CA SER A 18 -4.39 -1.35 -11.08
C SER A 18 -5.09 -2.36 -11.98
N LEU A 19 -4.58 -3.59 -12.05
CA LEU A 19 -5.20 -4.68 -12.82
C LEU A 19 -6.57 -5.05 -12.25
N LEU A 20 -6.69 -5.16 -10.92
CA LEU A 20 -7.96 -5.48 -10.28
C LEU A 20 -9.03 -4.42 -10.57
N SER A 21 -8.67 -3.13 -10.63
CA SER A 21 -9.63 -2.07 -10.98
C SER A 21 -10.22 -2.26 -12.39
N ILE A 22 -9.39 -2.65 -13.36
CA ILE A 22 -9.82 -2.88 -14.75
C ILE A 22 -10.64 -4.18 -14.84
N ILE A 23 -10.13 -5.26 -14.24
CA ILE A 23 -10.76 -6.58 -14.26
C ILE A 23 -12.11 -6.55 -13.52
N ASN A 24 -12.21 -5.86 -12.38
CA ASN A 24 -13.48 -5.70 -11.66
C ASN A 24 -14.52 -4.97 -12.51
N LYS A 25 -14.12 -3.91 -13.23
CA LYS A 25 -15.03 -3.23 -14.16
C LYS A 25 -15.51 -4.18 -15.25
N TRP A 26 -14.61 -5.00 -15.81
CA TRP A 26 -14.97 -5.99 -16.82
C TRP A 26 -15.89 -7.08 -16.28
N ALA A 27 -15.58 -7.62 -15.09
CA ALA A 27 -16.40 -8.60 -14.39
C ALA A 27 -17.80 -8.06 -14.11
N VAL A 28 -17.93 -6.83 -13.59
CA VAL A 28 -19.23 -6.23 -13.28
C VAL A 28 -20.08 -5.99 -14.54
N MET A 29 -19.47 -5.72 -15.70
CA MET A 29 -20.21 -5.63 -16.97
C MET A 29 -20.84 -6.97 -17.41
N LYS A 30 -20.28 -8.10 -16.98
CA LYS A 30 -20.76 -9.46 -17.31
C LYS A 30 -21.51 -10.14 -16.16
N PHE A 31 -21.22 -9.75 -14.94
CA PHE A 31 -21.81 -10.22 -13.68
C PHE A 31 -22.20 -8.99 -12.84
N PRO A 32 -23.41 -8.44 -13.03
CA PRO A 32 -23.81 -7.11 -12.54
C PRO A 32 -24.20 -7.10 -11.05
N TYR A 33 -23.35 -7.73 -10.22
CA TYR A 33 -23.47 -7.85 -8.77
C TYR A 33 -22.11 -7.58 -8.09
N PRO A 34 -21.70 -6.31 -7.95
CA PRO A 34 -20.46 -5.93 -7.29
C PRO A 34 -20.26 -6.52 -5.88
N GLY A 35 -21.32 -6.58 -5.06
CA GLY A 35 -21.25 -7.15 -3.73
C GLY A 35 -20.94 -8.65 -3.78
N ALA A 36 -21.72 -9.40 -4.56
CA ALA A 36 -21.47 -10.84 -4.76
C ALA A 36 -20.09 -11.13 -5.37
N LEU A 37 -19.60 -10.30 -6.29
CA LEU A 37 -18.24 -10.41 -6.84
C LEU A 37 -17.18 -10.26 -5.74
N THR A 38 -17.37 -9.30 -4.84
CA THR A 38 -16.46 -9.05 -3.73
C THR A 38 -16.47 -10.21 -2.73
N ALA A 39 -17.63 -10.80 -2.45
CA ALA A 39 -17.70 -12.03 -1.64
C ALA A 39 -17.01 -13.22 -2.28
N LEU A 40 -17.10 -13.38 -3.60
CA LEU A 40 -16.35 -14.41 -4.31
C LEU A 40 -14.84 -14.19 -4.17
N GLN A 41 -14.36 -12.94 -4.22
CA GLN A 41 -12.95 -12.62 -3.97
C GLN A 41 -12.54 -12.98 -2.53
N TYR A 42 -13.36 -12.63 -1.53
CA TYR A 42 -13.09 -12.99 -0.12
C TYR A 42 -13.07 -14.49 0.10
N PHE A 43 -14.08 -15.20 -0.43
CA PHE A 43 -14.19 -16.65 -0.34
C PHE A 43 -12.99 -17.34 -1.00
N THR A 44 -12.68 -16.99 -2.25
CA THR A 44 -11.55 -17.59 -2.97
C THR A 44 -10.22 -17.28 -2.32
N SER A 45 -10.06 -16.09 -1.71
CA SER A 45 -8.85 -15.74 -0.97
C SER A 45 -8.70 -16.58 0.30
N ALA A 46 -9.76 -16.71 1.10
CA ALA A 46 -9.75 -17.53 2.31
C ALA A 46 -9.56 -19.02 1.99
N ALA A 47 -10.33 -19.55 1.03
CA ALA A 47 -10.23 -20.94 0.58
C ALA A 47 -8.86 -21.23 -0.05
N GLY A 48 -8.32 -20.32 -0.86
CA GLY A 48 -7.00 -20.45 -1.48
C GLY A 48 -5.90 -20.59 -0.43
N VAL A 49 -5.90 -19.74 0.60
CA VAL A 49 -4.91 -19.83 1.69
C VAL A 49 -5.09 -21.12 2.50
N PHE A 50 -6.33 -21.50 2.82
CA PHE A 50 -6.61 -22.73 3.57
C PHE A 50 -6.19 -23.99 2.81
N LEU A 51 -6.52 -24.09 1.52
CA LEU A 51 -6.14 -25.21 0.66
C LEU A 51 -4.62 -25.27 0.45
N CYS A 52 -3.98 -24.14 0.13
CA CYS A 52 -2.51 -24.09 0.01
C CYS A 52 -1.81 -24.43 1.34
N GLY A 53 -2.41 -24.08 2.48
CA GLY A 53 -1.95 -24.49 3.80
C GLY A 53 -2.06 -26.00 4.02
N TRP A 54 -3.18 -26.61 3.62
CA TRP A 54 -3.36 -28.06 3.66
C TRP A 54 -2.29 -28.80 2.84
N PHE A 55 -1.98 -28.30 1.64
CA PHE A 55 -0.92 -28.84 0.79
C PHE A 55 0.50 -28.45 1.24
N LYS A 56 0.66 -27.76 2.37
CA LYS A 56 1.94 -27.24 2.90
C LYS A 56 2.72 -26.36 1.90
N LEU A 57 2.01 -25.75 0.94
CA LEU A 57 2.57 -24.78 0.00
C LEU A 57 2.71 -23.40 0.66
N VAL A 58 1.94 -23.15 1.71
CA VAL A 58 1.89 -21.89 2.45
C VAL A 58 1.87 -22.18 3.94
N GLU A 59 2.76 -21.54 4.69
CA GLU A 59 2.63 -21.49 6.15
C GLU A 59 1.60 -20.42 6.49
N HIS A 60 0.47 -20.80 7.08
CA HIS A 60 -0.48 -19.88 7.70
C HIS A 60 -0.65 -20.24 9.17
N ASP A 61 -0.90 -19.23 10.00
CA ASP A 61 -1.21 -19.43 11.42
C ASP A 61 -2.54 -20.19 11.57
N SER A 62 -2.68 -20.98 12.64
CA SER A 62 -3.94 -21.67 12.91
C SER A 62 -5.09 -20.69 13.16
N LEU A 63 -6.29 -21.06 12.73
CA LEU A 63 -7.48 -20.27 12.98
C LEU A 63 -7.84 -20.32 14.47
N ASN A 64 -7.85 -19.17 15.11
CA ASN A 64 -8.18 -18.99 16.52
C ASN A 64 -9.26 -17.92 16.66
N LEU A 65 -10.38 -18.29 17.29
CA LEU A 65 -11.52 -17.40 17.50
C LEU A 65 -11.16 -16.16 18.33
N LEU A 66 -10.20 -16.26 19.27
CA LEU A 66 -9.72 -15.11 20.03
C LEU A 66 -8.99 -14.11 19.13
N THR A 67 -8.18 -14.60 18.19
CA THR A 67 -7.48 -13.76 17.22
C THR A 67 -8.46 -13.11 16.26
N MET A 68 -9.50 -13.85 15.83
CA MET A 68 -10.58 -13.28 15.03
C MET A 68 -11.31 -12.16 15.77
N TRP A 69 -11.67 -12.38 17.04
CA TRP A 69 -12.33 -11.34 17.84
C TRP A 69 -11.47 -10.08 18.03
N ARG A 70 -10.14 -10.24 18.10
CA ARG A 70 -9.19 -9.13 18.16
C ARG A 70 -9.06 -8.38 16.82
N PHE A 71 -9.26 -9.06 15.70
CA PHE A 71 -9.17 -8.49 14.37
C PHE A 71 -10.49 -7.85 13.92
N LEU A 72 -11.64 -8.33 14.41
CA LEU A 72 -12.99 -7.86 14.07
C LEU A 72 -13.18 -6.32 14.13
N PRO A 73 -12.64 -5.58 15.12
CA PRO A 73 -12.74 -4.12 15.11
C PRO A 73 -12.09 -3.48 13.87
N ALA A 74 -11.02 -4.07 13.33
CA ALA A 74 -10.41 -3.59 12.09
C ALA A 74 -11.35 -3.76 10.91
N ALA A 75 -12.06 -4.89 10.83
CA ALA A 75 -13.06 -5.12 9.79
C ALA A 75 -14.20 -4.09 9.88
N ILE A 76 -14.71 -3.80 11.09
CA ILE A 76 -15.76 -2.79 11.30
C ILE A 76 -15.30 -1.39 10.87
N ILE A 77 -14.08 -1.00 11.24
CA ILE A 77 -13.49 0.29 10.86
C ILE A 77 -13.30 0.38 9.34
N PHE A 78 -12.86 -0.70 8.70
CA PHE A 78 -12.72 -0.79 7.26
C PHE A 78 -14.08 -0.60 6.55
N TYR A 79 -15.12 -1.28 7.03
CA TYR A 79 -16.49 -1.12 6.50
C TYR A 79 -17.03 0.30 6.70
N LEU A 80 -16.80 0.93 7.86
CA LEU A 80 -17.17 2.33 8.09
C LEU A 80 -16.45 3.27 7.11
N SER A 81 -15.18 2.99 6.83
CA SER A 81 -14.38 3.75 5.87
C SER A 81 -14.87 3.56 4.43
N LEU A 82 -15.30 2.35 4.07
CA LEU A 82 -15.94 2.07 2.79
C LEU A 82 -17.29 2.79 2.64
N PHE A 83 -18.12 2.76 3.68
CA PHE A 83 -19.41 3.44 3.69
C PHE A 83 -19.26 4.96 3.52
N THR A 84 -18.43 5.59 4.35
CA THR A 84 -18.14 7.03 4.25
C THR A 84 -17.50 7.41 2.90
N ASN A 85 -16.70 6.52 2.30
CA ASN A 85 -16.16 6.71 0.96
C ASN A 85 -17.26 6.76 -0.11
N SER A 86 -18.21 5.82 -0.06
CA SER A 86 -19.34 5.75 -0.99
C SER A 86 -20.27 6.96 -0.83
N GLU A 87 -20.63 7.34 0.39
CA GLU A 87 -21.47 8.50 0.66
C GLU A 87 -20.81 9.81 0.18
N LEU A 88 -19.51 9.96 0.36
CA LEU A 88 -18.77 11.10 -0.19
C LEU A 88 -18.86 11.14 -1.72
N LEU A 89 -18.70 10.01 -2.40
CA LEU A 89 -18.80 9.93 -3.86
C LEU A 89 -20.22 10.19 -4.39
N LEU A 90 -21.26 9.91 -3.60
CA LEU A 90 -22.65 10.21 -3.97
C LEU A 90 -22.95 11.72 -3.90
N HIS A 91 -22.30 12.42 -2.98
CA HIS A 91 -22.60 13.83 -2.68
C HIS A 91 -21.56 14.82 -3.22
N ALA A 92 -20.37 14.37 -3.57
CA ALA A 92 -19.27 15.17 -4.11
C ALA A 92 -18.88 14.72 -5.51
N ASN A 93 -18.38 15.65 -6.32
CA ASN A 93 -17.71 15.31 -7.58
C ASN A 93 -16.42 14.50 -7.32
N VAL A 94 -15.99 13.77 -8.35
CA VAL A 94 -14.77 12.95 -8.30
C VAL A 94 -13.53 13.80 -7.98
N ASP A 95 -13.52 15.06 -8.40
CA ASP A 95 -12.40 15.97 -8.19
C ASP A 95 -12.27 16.41 -6.73
N THR A 96 -13.36 16.82 -6.05
CA THR A 96 -13.36 17.12 -4.60
C THR A 96 -12.89 15.91 -3.79
N PHE A 97 -13.34 14.71 -4.19
CA PHE A 97 -12.90 13.46 -3.56
C PHE A 97 -11.39 13.22 -3.67
N ILE A 98 -10.77 13.61 -4.79
CA ILE A 98 -9.32 13.51 -4.98
C ILE A 98 -8.58 14.44 -4.00
N VAL A 99 -9.09 15.65 -3.76
CA VAL A 99 -8.50 16.60 -2.80
C VAL A 99 -8.57 16.06 -1.38
N PHE A 100 -9.73 15.57 -0.93
CA PHE A 100 -9.82 15.03 0.43
C PHE A 100 -8.95 13.79 0.63
N ARG A 101 -8.83 12.93 -0.40
CA ARG A 101 -7.92 11.79 -0.35
C ARG A 101 -6.45 12.20 -0.23
N SER A 102 -6.04 13.29 -0.88
CA SER A 102 -4.65 13.77 -0.83
C SER A 102 -4.24 14.30 0.56
N VAL A 103 -5.23 14.69 1.37
CA VAL A 103 -5.06 15.14 2.76
C VAL A 103 -4.89 13.96 3.73
N VAL A 104 -5.46 12.78 3.43
CA VAL A 104 -5.41 11.59 4.31
C VAL A 104 -3.99 11.25 4.80
N PRO A 105 -2.93 11.23 3.96
CA PRO A 105 -1.56 10.97 4.44
C PRO A 105 -1.07 11.91 5.55
N ILE A 106 -1.48 13.18 5.54
CA ILE A 106 -1.11 14.15 6.57
C ILE A 106 -1.69 13.72 7.92
N PHE A 107 -2.97 13.38 7.94
CA PHE A 107 -3.66 12.94 9.16
C PHE A 107 -3.16 11.57 9.61
N VAL A 108 -2.88 10.66 8.68
CA VAL A 108 -2.28 9.35 8.98
C VAL A 108 -0.88 9.52 9.59
N ALA A 109 -0.07 10.46 9.11
CA ALA A 109 1.26 10.74 9.70
C ALA A 109 1.18 11.23 11.14
N VAL A 110 0.22 12.10 11.43
CA VAL A 110 -0.06 12.54 12.81
C VAL A 110 -0.58 11.38 13.65
N GLY A 111 -1.53 10.60 13.13
CA GLY A 111 -2.10 9.45 13.83
C GLY A 111 -1.08 8.35 14.12
N GLU A 112 -0.18 8.07 13.17
CA GLU A 112 0.92 7.12 13.35
C GLU A 112 1.90 7.59 14.43
N THR A 113 2.17 8.90 14.51
CA THR A 113 3.01 9.47 15.57
C THR A 113 2.34 9.36 16.94
N LEU A 114 1.06 9.72 17.04
CA LEU A 114 0.32 9.78 18.32
C LEU A 114 -0.11 8.40 18.84
N PHE A 115 -0.65 7.55 17.98
CA PHE A 115 -1.22 6.26 18.38
C PHE A 115 -0.22 5.10 18.27
N LEU A 116 0.62 5.08 17.23
CA LEU A 116 1.64 4.04 17.06
C LEU A 116 2.99 4.40 17.69
N HIS A 117 3.07 5.55 18.37
CA HIS A 117 4.26 6.03 19.10
C HIS A 117 5.52 6.07 18.21
N GLN A 118 5.33 6.34 16.92
CA GLN A 118 6.41 6.52 15.97
C GLN A 118 7.04 7.91 16.11
N PRO A 119 8.32 8.11 15.72
CA PRO A 119 8.92 9.43 15.74
C PRO A 119 8.22 10.39 14.78
N TRP A 120 8.18 11.67 15.12
CA TRP A 120 7.62 12.71 14.26
C TRP A 120 8.28 12.71 12.87
N PRO A 121 7.49 12.91 11.78
CA PRO A 121 8.04 12.97 10.44
C PRO A 121 9.08 14.09 10.29
N SER A 122 10.08 13.85 9.44
CA SER A 122 11.07 14.87 9.11
C SER A 122 10.43 16.06 8.39
N VAL A 123 11.07 17.23 8.42
CA VAL A 123 10.63 18.42 7.66
C VAL A 123 10.50 18.10 6.16
N LYS A 124 11.38 17.25 5.62
CA LYS A 124 11.32 16.79 4.22
C LYS A 124 10.06 15.97 3.95
N THR A 125 9.67 15.12 4.89
CA THR A 125 8.44 14.32 4.82
C THR A 125 7.21 15.23 4.86
N TRP A 126 7.16 16.19 5.79
CA TRP A 126 6.10 17.19 5.83
C TRP A 126 5.99 17.99 4.53
N ALA A 127 7.11 18.49 4.00
CA ALA A 127 7.14 19.19 2.72
C ALA A 127 6.60 18.33 1.56
N SER A 128 6.92 17.04 1.54
CA SER A 128 6.40 16.12 0.52
C SER A 128 4.89 15.93 0.61
N LEU A 129 4.34 15.76 1.82
CA LEU A 129 2.90 15.61 2.03
C LEU A 129 2.14 16.90 1.67
N THR A 130 2.69 18.06 2.03
CA THR A 130 2.13 19.37 1.63
C THR A 130 2.19 19.56 0.12
N THR A 131 3.24 19.06 -0.55
CA THR A 131 3.36 19.12 -2.02
C THR A 131 2.26 18.29 -2.69
N ILE A 132 1.98 17.08 -2.18
CA ILE A 132 0.86 16.24 -2.66
C ILE A 132 -0.47 16.99 -2.49
N PHE A 133 -0.70 17.59 -1.32
CA PHE A 133 -1.92 18.36 -1.08
C PHE A 133 -2.04 19.55 -2.03
N ALA A 134 -0.98 20.35 -2.17
CA ALA A 134 -0.96 21.51 -3.05
C ALA A 134 -1.24 21.16 -4.52
N GLY A 135 -0.65 20.06 -5.02
CA GLY A 135 -0.93 19.56 -6.37
C GLY A 135 -2.40 19.16 -6.56
N SER A 136 -3.01 18.54 -5.54
CA SER A 136 -4.42 18.15 -5.60
C SER A 136 -5.37 19.34 -5.57
N VAL A 137 -5.03 20.39 -4.81
CA VAL A 137 -5.81 21.62 -4.80
C VAL A 137 -5.70 22.27 -6.18
N LEU A 138 -4.50 22.40 -6.74
CA LEU A 138 -4.30 22.93 -8.09
C LEU A 138 -5.11 22.17 -9.16
N TYR A 139 -5.21 20.85 -9.03
CA TYR A 139 -6.02 20.02 -9.90
C TYR A 139 -7.52 20.40 -9.88
N VAL A 140 -8.03 20.96 -8.78
CA VAL A 140 -9.47 21.24 -8.54
C VAL A 140 -9.83 22.72 -8.48
N ILE A 141 -8.86 23.65 -8.50
CA ILE A 141 -9.12 25.11 -8.45
C ILE A 141 -10.11 25.58 -9.54
N THR A 142 -10.30 24.80 -10.61
CA THR A 142 -11.25 25.09 -11.69
C THR A 142 -12.68 24.58 -11.47
N ASP A 143 -12.96 23.79 -10.42
CA ASP A 143 -14.28 23.19 -10.18
C ASP A 143 -14.82 23.56 -8.79
N TYR A 144 -15.70 24.56 -8.75
CA TYR A 144 -16.35 25.02 -7.53
C TYR A 144 -17.82 24.60 -7.52
N GLN A 145 -18.10 23.48 -6.85
CA GLN A 145 -19.44 23.14 -6.37
C GLN A 145 -19.36 22.82 -4.88
N PHE A 146 -19.50 23.86 -4.05
CA PHE A 146 -19.53 23.72 -2.60
C PHE A 146 -20.92 23.31 -2.13
N THR A 147 -21.02 22.14 -1.50
CA THR A 147 -22.25 21.68 -0.83
C THR A 147 -21.92 21.29 0.60
N PHE A 148 -22.64 21.85 1.58
CA PHE A 148 -22.43 21.56 3.00
C PHE A 148 -22.42 20.04 3.30
N MET A 149 -23.35 19.30 2.71
CA MET A 149 -23.46 17.84 2.85
C MET A 149 -22.25 17.08 2.29
N ALA A 150 -21.65 17.55 1.19
CA ALA A 150 -20.45 16.96 0.62
C ALA A 150 -19.25 17.12 1.57
N TYR A 151 -19.12 18.29 2.20
CA TYR A 151 -18.02 18.59 3.13
C TYR A 151 -18.18 17.87 4.47
N SER A 152 -19.41 17.67 4.98
CA SER A 152 -19.63 16.84 6.17
C SER A 152 -19.23 15.38 5.94
N TRP A 153 -19.61 14.81 4.79
CA TRP A 153 -19.17 13.46 4.41
C TRP A 153 -17.67 13.39 4.13
N ALA A 154 -17.08 14.47 3.59
CA ALA A 154 -15.65 14.54 3.37
C ALA A 154 -14.85 14.52 4.68
N LEU A 155 -15.33 15.24 5.71
CA LEU A 155 -14.74 15.18 7.04
C LEU A 155 -14.91 13.80 7.67
N ALA A 156 -16.10 13.20 7.56
CA ALA A 156 -16.35 11.85 8.05
C ALA A 156 -15.42 10.81 7.38
N TYR A 157 -15.25 10.92 6.05
CA TYR A 157 -14.32 10.11 5.27
C TYR A 157 -12.87 10.30 5.69
N LEU A 158 -12.44 11.54 5.94
CA LEU A 158 -11.07 11.84 6.36
C LEU A 158 -10.77 11.21 7.72
N VAL A 159 -11.69 11.33 8.67
CA VAL A 159 -11.56 10.75 10.01
C VAL A 159 -11.59 9.22 9.94
N SER A 160 -12.56 8.62 9.24
CA SER A 160 -12.70 7.17 9.13
C SER A 160 -11.45 6.55 8.48
N MET A 161 -10.99 7.08 7.35
CA MET A 161 -9.79 6.59 6.67
C MET A 161 -8.53 6.74 7.50
N THR A 162 -8.40 7.84 8.24
CA THR A 162 -7.23 8.04 9.13
C THR A 162 -7.20 6.96 10.20
N ILE A 163 -8.35 6.71 10.84
CA ILE A 163 -8.48 5.65 11.85
C ILE A 163 -8.20 4.29 11.20
N ASP A 164 -8.74 4.00 10.02
CA ASP A 164 -8.53 2.75 9.29
C ASP A 164 -7.04 2.46 9.02
N PHE A 165 -6.33 3.39 8.38
CA PHE A 165 -4.92 3.17 8.06
C PHE A 165 -4.06 2.99 9.30
N VAL A 166 -4.29 3.77 10.36
CA VAL A 166 -3.52 3.69 11.61
C VAL A 166 -3.87 2.42 12.39
N TYR A 167 -5.16 2.08 12.48
CA TYR A 167 -5.63 0.92 13.24
C TYR A 167 -5.27 -0.40 12.56
N ILE A 168 -5.43 -0.51 11.23
CA ILE A 168 -4.96 -1.69 10.50
C ILE A 168 -3.44 -1.84 10.67
N LYS A 169 -2.67 -0.74 10.62
CA LYS A 169 -1.23 -0.80 10.89
C LYS A 169 -0.95 -1.29 12.31
N HIS A 170 -1.69 -0.83 13.31
CA HIS A 170 -1.59 -1.33 14.69
C HIS A 170 -1.81 -2.84 14.74
N VAL A 171 -2.94 -3.32 14.20
CA VAL A 171 -3.33 -4.74 14.17
C VAL A 171 -2.28 -5.61 13.47
N VAL A 172 -1.79 -5.17 12.31
CA VAL A 172 -0.75 -5.88 11.54
C VAL A 172 0.57 -6.00 12.33
N MET A 173 0.88 -5.03 13.19
CA MET A 173 2.11 -5.01 13.99
C MET A 173 1.96 -5.73 15.35
N THR A 174 0.76 -5.81 15.92
CA THR A 174 0.54 -6.35 17.29
C THR A 174 0.09 -7.80 17.32
N ILE A 175 -0.71 -8.25 16.35
CA ILE A 175 -1.28 -9.61 16.39
C ILE A 175 -0.23 -10.68 16.04
N GLY A 176 0.86 -10.30 15.36
CA GLY A 176 2.00 -11.20 15.11
C GLY A 176 1.75 -12.30 14.07
N LEU A 177 0.58 -12.31 13.42
CA LEU A 177 0.28 -13.22 12.31
C LEU A 177 1.26 -13.01 11.16
N ASN A 178 1.59 -14.07 10.43
CA ASN A 178 2.30 -13.95 9.16
C ASN A 178 1.39 -13.32 8.08
N THR A 179 1.93 -12.99 6.90
CA THR A 179 1.13 -12.33 5.85
C THR A 179 -0.06 -13.18 5.39
N TRP A 180 0.13 -14.48 5.22
CA TRP A 180 -0.93 -15.39 4.80
C TRP A 180 -2.00 -15.57 5.87
N GLY A 181 -1.62 -15.55 7.16
CA GLY A 181 -2.53 -15.43 8.28
C GLY A 181 -3.37 -14.16 8.18
N LEU A 182 -2.76 -12.99 8.00
CA LEU A 182 -3.51 -11.74 7.81
C LEU A 182 -4.48 -11.79 6.63
N VAL A 183 -4.08 -12.38 5.51
CA VAL A 183 -4.97 -12.60 4.34
C VAL A 183 -6.15 -13.49 4.73
N LEU A 184 -5.89 -14.62 5.38
CA LEU A 184 -6.93 -15.57 5.77
C LEU A 184 -7.93 -14.93 6.74
N TYR A 185 -7.46 -14.33 7.84
CA TYR A 185 -8.32 -13.71 8.86
C TYR A 185 -9.15 -12.56 8.27
N ASN A 186 -8.52 -11.66 7.52
CA ASN A 186 -9.23 -10.53 6.91
C ASN A 186 -10.32 -10.96 5.94
N ASN A 187 -10.00 -11.89 5.04
CA ASN A 187 -10.96 -12.34 4.02
C ASN A 187 -12.07 -13.20 4.63
N LEU A 188 -11.76 -14.00 5.66
CA LEU A 188 -12.77 -14.77 6.38
C LEU A 188 -13.73 -13.87 7.16
N GLU A 189 -13.23 -12.86 7.86
CA GLU A 189 -14.07 -11.90 8.58
C GLU A 189 -14.89 -11.03 7.64
N ALA A 190 -14.32 -10.56 6.53
CA ALA A 190 -15.07 -9.84 5.51
C ALA A 190 -16.20 -10.72 4.92
N LEU A 191 -15.95 -12.01 4.71
CA LEU A 191 -16.99 -12.96 4.29
C LEU A 191 -18.08 -13.15 5.36
N MET A 192 -17.75 -13.11 6.65
CA MET A 192 -18.73 -13.17 7.73
C MET A 192 -19.60 -11.91 7.81
N LEU A 193 -19.05 -10.75 7.45
CA LEU A 193 -19.78 -9.47 7.41
C LEU A 193 -20.55 -9.25 6.10
N PHE A 194 -20.23 -10.01 5.04
CA PHE A 194 -20.86 -9.89 3.73
C PHE A 194 -22.41 -9.98 3.70
N PRO A 195 -23.10 -10.83 4.50
CA PRO A 195 -24.57 -10.83 4.51
C PRO A 195 -25.17 -9.46 4.88
N LEU A 196 -24.49 -8.69 5.73
CA LEU A 196 -24.88 -7.32 6.06
C LEU A 196 -24.69 -6.39 4.85
N GLU A 197 -23.58 -6.55 4.13
CA GLU A 197 -23.27 -5.79 2.90
C GLU A 197 -24.33 -6.04 1.80
N LEU A 198 -24.72 -7.29 1.60
CA LEU A 198 -25.80 -7.66 0.67
C LEU A 198 -27.15 -7.04 1.03
N LEU A 199 -27.46 -6.95 2.32
CA LEU A 199 -28.70 -6.34 2.79
C LEU A 199 -28.69 -4.83 2.53
N ILE A 200 -27.57 -4.17 2.80
CA ILE A 200 -27.38 -2.73 2.61
C ILE A 200 -27.41 -2.37 1.12
N MET A 201 -26.70 -3.13 0.27
CA MET A 201 -26.67 -2.87 -1.18
C MET A 201 -27.97 -3.27 -1.90
N GLY A 202 -28.86 -4.02 -1.25
CA GLY A 202 -30.13 -4.46 -1.84
C GLY A 202 -29.99 -5.51 -2.95
N GLU A 203 -28.78 -6.01 -3.21
CA GLU A 203 -28.49 -6.99 -4.27
C GLU A 203 -29.23 -8.31 -4.06
N LEU A 204 -29.55 -8.68 -2.82
CA LEU A 204 -30.32 -9.89 -2.50
C LEU A 204 -31.66 -9.95 -3.24
N LYS A 205 -32.35 -8.82 -3.37
CA LYS A 205 -33.64 -8.77 -4.09
C LYS A 205 -33.45 -8.94 -5.59
N LYS A 206 -32.38 -8.34 -6.14
CA LYS A 206 -32.03 -8.41 -7.56
C LYS A 206 -31.60 -9.82 -7.96
N ILE A 207 -30.70 -10.42 -7.18
CA ILE A 207 -30.23 -11.81 -7.37
C ILE A 207 -31.41 -12.79 -7.30
N ARG A 208 -32.31 -12.66 -6.33
CA ARG A 208 -33.48 -13.55 -6.22
C ARG A 208 -34.44 -13.42 -7.40
N HIS A 209 -34.61 -12.21 -7.94
CA HIS A 209 -35.48 -11.98 -9.09
C HIS A 209 -34.87 -12.54 -10.37
N GLU A 210 -33.59 -12.28 -10.61
CA GLU A 210 -32.87 -12.71 -11.82
C GLU A 210 -32.48 -14.20 -11.80
N ILE A 211 -32.32 -14.85 -10.64
CA ILE A 211 -32.18 -16.33 -10.54
C ILE A 211 -33.44 -17.04 -11.07
N SER A 212 -34.59 -16.36 -11.06
CA SER A 212 -35.83 -16.92 -11.61
C SER A 212 -35.89 -16.85 -13.14
N ASP A 213 -35.04 -16.03 -13.77
CA ASP A 213 -34.87 -15.94 -15.21
C ASP A 213 -33.61 -16.73 -15.62
N GLU A 214 -33.69 -17.59 -16.64
CA GLU A 214 -32.59 -18.45 -17.11
C GLU A 214 -31.38 -17.64 -17.62
N THR A 215 -30.54 -17.19 -16.70
CA THR A 215 -29.35 -16.41 -17.02
C THR A 215 -28.14 -17.34 -17.00
N ASP A 216 -27.44 -17.48 -18.13
CA ASP A 216 -26.30 -18.39 -18.30
C ASP A 216 -25.02 -17.92 -17.58
N TRP A 217 -25.01 -17.99 -16.24
CA TRP A 217 -23.92 -17.55 -15.37
C TRP A 217 -22.64 -18.41 -15.51
N TYR A 218 -22.77 -19.60 -16.09
CA TYR A 218 -21.67 -20.56 -16.29
C TYR A 218 -20.88 -20.32 -17.57
N THR A 219 -21.30 -19.36 -18.41
CA THR A 219 -20.61 -19.07 -19.67
C THR A 219 -19.17 -18.62 -19.41
N PHE A 220 -18.21 -19.08 -20.24
CA PHE A 220 -16.80 -18.68 -20.12
C PHE A 220 -16.61 -17.15 -20.08
N GLN A 221 -17.45 -16.38 -20.78
CA GLN A 221 -17.44 -14.92 -20.78
C GLN A 221 -17.74 -14.28 -19.40
N VAL A 222 -18.38 -15.01 -18.49
CA VAL A 222 -18.67 -14.59 -17.11
C VAL A 222 -17.63 -15.20 -16.17
N VAL A 223 -17.38 -16.51 -16.28
CA VAL A 223 -16.47 -17.24 -15.39
C VAL A 223 -15.04 -16.72 -15.49
N PHE A 224 -14.55 -16.42 -16.69
CA PHE A 224 -13.18 -15.95 -16.89
C PHE A 224 -12.87 -14.60 -16.20
N PRO A 225 -13.63 -13.51 -16.44
CA PRO A 225 -13.38 -12.24 -15.76
C PRO A 225 -13.61 -12.33 -14.25
N VAL A 226 -14.60 -13.10 -13.79
CA VAL A 226 -14.83 -13.33 -12.35
C VAL A 226 -13.66 -14.10 -11.72
N GLY A 227 -13.17 -15.15 -12.38
CA GLY A 227 -12.01 -15.93 -11.91
C GLY A 227 -10.73 -15.09 -11.85
N LEU A 228 -10.47 -14.26 -12.86
CA LEU A 228 -9.36 -13.31 -12.84
C LEU A 228 -9.51 -12.28 -11.71
N SER A 229 -10.73 -11.77 -11.49
CA SER A 229 -11.04 -10.85 -10.40
C SER A 229 -10.72 -11.49 -9.04
N CYS A 230 -11.11 -12.75 -8.82
CA CYS A 230 -10.76 -13.53 -7.63
C CYS A 230 -9.25 -13.71 -7.44
N LEU A 231 -8.52 -14.07 -8.50
CA LEU A 231 -7.06 -14.23 -8.45
C LEU A 231 -6.34 -12.93 -8.06
N PHE A 232 -6.75 -11.81 -8.65
CA PHE A 232 -6.21 -10.50 -8.31
C PHE A 232 -6.72 -9.98 -6.95
N GLY A 233 -7.89 -10.42 -6.49
CA GLY A 233 -8.41 -10.20 -5.14
C GLY A 233 -7.54 -10.84 -4.06
N LEU A 234 -7.08 -12.08 -4.29
CA LEU A 234 -6.09 -12.73 -3.43
C LEU A 234 -4.73 -12.00 -3.49
N SER A 235 -4.29 -11.65 -4.70
CA SER A 235 -3.00 -10.98 -4.92
C SER A 235 -2.94 -9.62 -4.23
N ILE A 236 -3.97 -8.77 -4.37
CA ILE A 236 -4.03 -7.47 -3.71
C ILE A 236 -4.09 -7.61 -2.19
N SER A 237 -4.79 -8.63 -1.66
CA SER A 237 -4.82 -8.91 -0.22
C SER A 237 -3.41 -9.24 0.28
N PHE A 238 -2.71 -10.17 -0.39
CA PHE A 238 -1.37 -10.57 0.00
C PHE A 238 -0.36 -9.43 -0.06
N PHE A 239 -0.26 -8.75 -1.22
CA PHE A 239 0.68 -7.65 -1.38
C PHE A 239 0.29 -6.43 -0.53
N GLY A 240 -1.00 -6.20 -0.30
CA GLY A 240 -1.51 -5.13 0.56
C GLY A 240 -1.09 -5.32 2.02
N PHE A 241 -1.25 -6.52 2.58
CA PHE A 241 -0.77 -6.82 3.93
C PHE A 241 0.75 -6.87 4.02
N SER A 242 1.43 -7.40 2.99
CA SER A 242 2.89 -7.38 2.92
C SER A 242 3.43 -5.95 2.91
N CYS A 243 2.82 -5.04 2.15
CA CYS A 243 3.17 -3.61 2.17
C CYS A 243 2.92 -3.02 3.55
N ARG A 244 1.73 -3.21 4.13
CA ARG A 244 1.40 -2.67 5.46
C ARG A 244 2.34 -3.16 6.56
N LYS A 245 2.94 -4.36 6.41
CA LYS A 245 4.05 -4.80 7.27
C LYS A 245 5.36 -4.06 6.98
N ALA A 246 5.73 -3.98 5.70
CA ALA A 246 7.03 -3.50 5.26
C ALA A 246 7.23 -1.98 5.37
N ILE A 247 6.17 -1.18 5.19
CA ILE A 247 6.23 0.29 5.18
C ILE A 247 5.31 0.90 6.24
N SER A 248 5.49 2.19 6.52
CA SER A 248 4.65 2.94 7.47
C SER A 248 3.19 3.05 6.97
N ALA A 249 2.25 3.32 7.89
CA ALA A 249 0.85 3.57 7.52
C ALA A 249 0.77 4.73 6.51
N THR A 250 1.49 5.81 6.80
CA THR A 250 1.60 6.98 5.93
C THR A 250 2.16 6.62 4.55
N GLY A 251 3.21 5.80 4.52
CA GLY A 251 3.84 5.36 3.27
C GLY A 251 2.90 4.51 2.42
N PHE A 252 2.09 3.67 3.05
CA PHE A 252 1.08 2.87 2.36
C PHE A 252 -0.02 3.75 1.74
N THR A 253 -0.46 4.80 2.45
CA THR A 253 -1.42 5.78 1.90
C THR A 253 -0.82 6.55 0.72
N VAL A 254 0.43 7.01 0.82
CA VAL A 254 1.12 7.71 -0.29
C VAL A 254 1.29 6.79 -1.50
N LEU A 255 1.69 5.53 -1.30
CA LEU A 255 1.82 4.55 -2.37
C LEU A 255 0.51 4.35 -3.13
N GLY A 256 -0.61 4.23 -2.41
CA GLY A 256 -1.94 4.10 -3.01
C GLY A 256 -2.34 5.33 -3.84
N ILE A 257 -2.08 6.54 -3.33
CA ILE A 257 -2.36 7.79 -4.05
C ILE A 257 -1.52 7.85 -5.33
N VAL A 258 -0.21 7.65 -5.25
CA VAL A 258 0.68 7.70 -6.41
C VAL A 258 0.26 6.67 -7.47
N ASN A 259 -0.07 5.44 -7.07
CA ASN A 259 -0.55 4.41 -8.00
C ASN A 259 -1.84 4.82 -8.73
N LYS A 260 -2.78 5.42 -8.00
CA LYS A 260 -4.04 5.89 -8.60
C LYS A 260 -3.80 7.03 -9.58
N LEU A 261 -2.99 8.01 -9.19
CA LEU A 261 -2.65 9.16 -10.04
C LEU A 261 -1.87 8.72 -11.29
N LEU A 262 -0.96 7.76 -11.16
CA LEU A 262 -0.25 7.18 -12.30
C LEU A 262 -1.24 6.54 -13.30
N THR A 263 -2.24 5.82 -12.80
CA THR A 263 -3.29 5.25 -13.65
C THR A 263 -4.09 6.34 -14.38
N VAL A 264 -4.38 7.46 -13.71
CA VAL A 264 -5.05 8.62 -14.33
C VAL A 264 -4.18 9.24 -15.42
N VAL A 265 -2.90 9.45 -15.16
CA VAL A 265 -1.95 10.01 -16.14
C VAL A 265 -1.84 9.12 -17.37
N ILE A 266 -1.70 7.80 -17.19
CA ILE A 266 -1.67 6.84 -18.31
C ILE A 266 -2.97 6.95 -19.12
N ASN A 267 -4.12 7.03 -18.44
CA ASN A 267 -5.40 7.17 -19.11
C ASN A 267 -5.52 8.49 -19.91
N LEU A 268 -4.99 9.61 -19.40
CA LEU A 268 -4.98 10.89 -20.11
C LEU A 268 -4.01 10.93 -21.29
N VAL A 269 -2.90 10.19 -21.22
CA VAL A 269 -1.93 10.10 -22.33
C VAL A 269 -2.45 9.19 -23.45
N VAL A 270 -3.16 8.12 -23.09
CA VAL A 270 -3.66 7.12 -24.06
C VAL A 270 -4.98 7.54 -24.69
N TRP A 271 -5.85 8.23 -23.94
CA TRP A 271 -7.10 8.77 -24.47
C TRP A 271 -6.99 10.29 -24.55
N ASP A 272 -7.18 10.86 -25.74
CA ASP A 272 -7.21 12.31 -26.06
C ASP A 272 -8.37 13.09 -25.38
N LYS A 273 -8.69 12.79 -24.12
CA LYS A 273 -9.66 13.53 -23.32
C LYS A 273 -8.96 14.74 -22.71
N HIS A 274 -9.41 15.93 -23.11
CA HIS A 274 -8.98 17.24 -22.64
C HIS A 274 -9.19 17.39 -21.11
N SER A 275 -8.30 16.84 -20.28
CA SER A 275 -8.08 17.41 -18.96
C SER A 275 -7.53 18.83 -19.16
N THR A 276 -7.98 19.79 -18.36
CA THR A 276 -7.44 21.15 -18.43
C THR A 276 -5.93 21.10 -18.18
N TRP A 277 -5.15 21.92 -18.89
CA TRP A 277 -3.70 22.01 -18.71
C TRP A 277 -3.31 22.18 -17.22
N VAL A 278 -4.10 22.96 -16.48
CA VAL A 278 -3.96 23.18 -15.04
C VAL A 278 -4.11 21.88 -14.24
N GLY A 279 -5.09 21.04 -14.59
CA GLY A 279 -5.28 19.71 -14.01
C GLY A 279 -4.06 18.81 -14.24
N THR A 280 -3.53 18.77 -15.47
CA THR A 280 -2.33 17.98 -15.76
C THR A 280 -1.12 18.43 -14.92
N VAL A 281 -0.90 19.74 -14.77
CA VAL A 281 0.17 20.27 -13.91
C VAL A 281 -0.05 19.89 -12.45
N GLY A 282 -1.28 19.98 -11.93
CA GLY A 282 -1.61 19.55 -10.56
C GLY A 282 -1.30 18.07 -10.31
N LEU A 283 -1.64 17.19 -11.27
CA LEU A 283 -1.31 15.76 -11.21
C LEU A 283 0.20 15.50 -11.17
N LEU A 284 0.98 16.21 -11.99
CA LEU A 284 2.44 16.09 -12.02
C LEU A 284 3.06 16.53 -10.67
N ILE A 285 2.55 17.61 -10.07
CA ILE A 285 2.99 18.07 -8.73
C ILE A 285 2.70 17.00 -7.67
N CYS A 286 1.51 16.38 -7.70
CA CYS A 286 1.19 15.28 -6.78
C CYS A 286 2.17 14.11 -6.92
N MET A 287 2.54 13.72 -8.15
CA MET A 287 3.51 12.65 -8.39
C MET A 287 4.91 13.04 -7.88
N LEU A 288 5.34 14.28 -8.11
CA LEU A 288 6.60 14.80 -7.56
C LEU A 288 6.62 14.74 -6.03
N GLY A 289 5.51 15.12 -5.38
CA GLY A 289 5.36 14.99 -3.93
C GLY A 289 5.50 13.53 -3.44
N GLY A 290 4.96 12.57 -4.19
CA GLY A 290 5.14 11.14 -3.90
C GLY A 290 6.61 10.68 -3.98
N ILE A 291 7.34 11.13 -5.00
CA ILE A 291 8.78 10.85 -5.15
C ILE A 291 9.58 11.49 -4.01
N MET A 292 9.27 12.74 -3.67
CA MET A 292 9.88 13.43 -2.53
C MET A 292 9.63 12.70 -1.21
N TYR A 293 8.42 12.14 -1.02
CA TYR A 293 8.09 11.36 0.16
C TYR A 293 8.95 10.09 0.25
N GLN A 294 9.08 9.35 -0.85
CA GLN A 294 9.94 8.18 -0.92
C GLN A 294 11.39 8.53 -0.60
N GLN A 295 11.92 9.62 -1.13
CA GLN A 295 13.28 10.09 -0.85
C GLN A 295 13.44 10.52 0.62
N SER A 296 12.41 11.12 1.22
CA SER A 296 12.44 11.54 2.62
C SER A 296 12.48 10.38 3.61
N THR A 297 11.93 9.22 3.22
CA THR A 297 11.79 8.03 4.08
C THR A 297 12.87 6.97 3.80
N SER A 298 13.52 7.05 2.63
CA SER A 298 14.68 6.22 2.30
C SER A 298 15.87 6.64 3.18
N LYS A 299 16.22 5.84 4.19
CA LYS A 299 17.38 6.13 5.05
C LYS A 299 18.65 6.20 4.19
N PRO A 300 19.46 7.27 4.30
CA PRO A 300 20.80 7.30 3.69
C PRO A 300 21.70 6.39 4.52
N LYS A 301 21.84 5.11 4.14
CA LYS A 301 22.62 4.13 4.92
C LYS A 301 23.74 3.44 4.18
N VAL A 302 24.09 3.85 2.96
CA VAL A 302 25.24 3.29 2.23
C VAL A 302 26.51 4.15 2.40
N ALA A 303 26.38 5.44 2.71
CA ALA A 303 27.54 6.32 2.90
C ALA A 303 28.17 6.24 4.30
N ASN A 304 27.37 6.06 5.36
CA ASN A 304 27.87 6.12 6.74
C ASN A 304 28.50 4.80 7.23
N GLU A 305 28.08 3.64 6.72
CA GLU A 305 28.66 2.35 7.12
C GLU A 305 30.03 2.13 6.42
N ALA A 306 30.19 2.58 5.16
CA ALA A 306 31.48 2.57 4.46
C ALA A 306 32.48 3.58 5.03
N ALA A 307 32.02 4.77 5.44
CA ALA A 307 32.87 5.78 6.09
C ALA A 307 33.29 5.38 7.51
N ALA A 308 32.43 4.68 8.25
CA ALA A 308 32.76 4.15 9.58
C ALA A 308 33.76 3.00 9.50
N GLN A 309 33.59 2.08 8.55
CA GLN A 309 34.53 0.98 8.32
C GLN A 309 35.89 1.47 7.82
N GLY A 310 35.91 2.44 6.89
CA GLY A 310 37.16 3.04 6.40
C GLY A 310 37.95 3.75 7.49
N ASN A 311 37.29 4.50 8.38
CA ASN A 311 37.94 5.19 9.49
C ASN A 311 38.48 4.23 10.57
N GLU A 312 37.85 3.07 10.76
CA GLU A 312 38.29 2.06 11.73
C GLU A 312 39.49 1.25 11.21
N GLU A 313 39.49 0.92 9.91
CA GLU A 313 40.62 0.28 9.23
C GLU A 313 41.86 1.20 9.18
N GLU A 314 41.65 2.50 8.93
CA GLU A 314 42.73 3.49 8.92
C GLU A 314 43.32 3.73 10.32
N ARG A 315 42.48 3.71 11.37
CA ARG A 315 42.93 3.76 12.76
C ARG A 315 43.73 2.52 13.16
N LEU A 316 43.33 1.34 12.73
CA LEU A 316 44.05 0.09 12.98
C LEU A 316 45.43 0.09 12.30
N LYS A 317 45.51 0.52 11.04
CA LYS A 317 46.80 0.66 10.32
C LYS A 317 47.73 1.68 10.98
N LEU A 318 47.19 2.82 11.45
CA LEU A 318 47.98 3.82 12.19
C LEU A 318 48.49 3.30 13.54
N LEU A 319 47.76 2.40 14.20
CA LEU A 319 48.18 1.77 15.44
C LEU A 319 49.26 0.70 15.19
N GLU A 320 49.11 -0.13 14.14
CA GLU A 320 50.13 -1.11 13.72
C GLU A 320 51.43 -0.43 13.29
N MET A 321 51.36 0.68 12.55
CA MET A 321 52.53 1.42 12.10
C MET A 321 53.25 2.13 13.26
N LYS A 322 52.53 2.52 14.31
CA LYS A 322 53.11 3.05 15.56
C LYS A 322 53.65 1.96 16.48
N ALA A 323 53.11 0.74 16.41
CA ALA A 323 53.55 -0.39 17.21
C ALA A 323 54.83 -1.04 16.69
N ASN A 324 55.26 -0.74 15.45
CA ASN A 324 56.43 -1.37 14.84
C ASN A 324 57.51 -0.36 14.37
N PRO A 325 58.22 0.34 15.27
CA PRO A 325 59.25 1.31 14.87
C PRO A 325 60.66 0.69 14.71
N MET A 326 60.82 -0.63 14.53
CA MET A 326 62.17 -1.22 14.52
C MET A 326 62.27 -2.50 13.68
N THR A 327 62.23 -2.36 12.36
CA THR A 327 62.84 -3.32 11.40
C THR A 327 63.04 -2.61 10.08
N ASN A 328 63.99 -1.68 10.05
CA ASN A 328 64.60 -1.15 8.82
C ASN A 328 65.95 -0.53 9.19
N ILE A 329 66.89 -1.38 9.62
CA ILE A 329 68.32 -1.07 9.62
C ILE A 329 69.05 -2.30 9.09
N ASP A 330 69.83 -2.06 8.04
CA ASP A 330 70.87 -2.88 7.41
C ASP A 330 70.52 -4.20 6.72
N ASP A 331 70.32 -4.10 5.40
CA ASP A 331 70.57 -5.20 4.44
C ASP A 331 71.34 -4.67 3.20
N ASN A 332 72.25 -3.71 3.37
CA ASN A 332 72.98 -3.13 2.23
C ASN A 332 74.51 -2.96 2.36
N GLU A 333 75.16 -3.62 3.32
CA GLU A 333 76.63 -3.71 3.37
C GLU A 333 77.09 -5.03 4.01
N VAL A 334 77.13 -6.16 3.28
CA VAL A 334 78.18 -7.21 3.39
C VAL A 334 78.04 -8.18 2.20
N ASN A 335 78.18 -7.72 0.95
CA ASN A 335 78.34 -8.64 -0.18
C ASN A 335 79.40 -8.22 -1.21
N GLU A 336 80.30 -7.30 -0.86
CA GLU A 336 81.29 -6.73 -1.80
C GLU A 336 82.77 -6.95 -1.43
N SER A 337 83.09 -7.96 -0.61
CA SER A 337 84.51 -8.29 -0.33
C SER A 337 84.83 -9.78 -0.35
N ARG A 338 84.21 -10.53 -1.28
CA ARG A 338 84.59 -11.93 -1.58
C ARG A 338 84.88 -12.25 -3.05
N GLU A 339 85.13 -11.24 -3.88
CA GLU A 339 85.68 -11.42 -5.23
C GLU A 339 86.80 -10.41 -5.51
N GLN A 340 87.97 -10.61 -4.90
CA GLN A 340 89.26 -10.27 -5.50
C GLN A 340 90.25 -11.38 -5.19
N ASN A 341 90.33 -12.31 -6.13
CA ASN A 341 91.52 -13.11 -6.45
C ASN A 341 91.74 -12.96 -7.95
#